data_AF-A0A453DKK5-F1
#
_entry.id   AF-A0A453DKK5-F1
#
_cell.length_a   1.000
_cell.length_b   1.000
_cell.length_c   1.000
_cell.angle_alpha   90.00
_cell.angle_beta   90.00
_cell.angle_gamma   90.00
#
_symmetry.space_group_name_H-M   'P 1'
#
loop_
_entity.id
_entity.type
_entity.pdbx_description
1 polymer ?
#
loop_
_entity_poly.entity_id
_entity_poly.type
_entity_poly.pdbx_seq_one_letter_code
_entity_poly.pdbx_strand_id
1 'polypeptide(L)'
;MIDMISAVQELSGLTARELSEMLKESDSFVLQSKAQAGGPEQVDMEKLVSSLPLHLLAVSLDIGRVSDLTYVLRGVRFLHCLSELATRHTKLEQLLLDDVKLSEQVMDLIFFLLSVLSHWKKEDHLGASPFIHSSLVAGSLHLMTSYFSSQWHELVHILLAHPKVSSR
;
A
#
# COMPACT_ATOMS: atom_id res chain seq x y z
N MET A 1 5.92 -13.58 13.99
CA MET A 1 6.32 -12.80 12.79
C MET A 1 5.25 -13.06 11.76
N ILE A 2 4.62 -12.02 11.20
CA ILE A 2 3.57 -12.21 10.18
C ILE A 2 4.26 -12.55 8.87
N ASP A 3 3.81 -13.61 8.19
CA ASP A 3 4.17 -13.84 6.80
C ASP A 3 3.44 -12.81 5.92
N MET A 4 4.10 -11.67 5.69
CA MET A 4 3.56 -10.57 4.88
C MET A 4 3.27 -10.99 3.45
N ILE A 5 4.04 -11.93 2.88
CA ILE A 5 3.84 -12.36 1.50
C ILE A 5 2.53 -13.13 1.39
N SER A 6 2.35 -14.14 2.24
CA SER A 6 1.12 -14.95 2.26
C SER A 6 -0.10 -14.10 2.63
N ALA A 7 -0.01 -13.27 3.67
CA ALA A 7 -1.12 -12.42 4.11
C ALA A 7 -1.55 -11.42 3.03
N VAL A 8 -0.60 -10.73 2.37
CA VAL A 8 -0.93 -9.82 1.27
C VAL A 8 -1.51 -10.59 0.09
N GLN A 9 -0.95 -11.75 -0.27
CA GLN A 9 -1.45 -12.53 -1.41
C GLN A 9 -2.89 -12.98 -1.23
N GLU A 10 -3.25 -13.40 -0.02
CA GLU A 10 -4.60 -13.86 0.32
C GLU A 10 -5.58 -12.70 0.45
N LEU A 11 -5.30 -11.75 1.35
CA LEU A 11 -6.27 -10.72 1.73
C LEU A 11 -6.50 -9.67 0.65
N SER A 12 -5.50 -9.38 -0.20
CA SER A 12 -5.68 -8.49 -1.35
C SER A 12 -6.56 -9.10 -2.46
N GLY A 13 -6.84 -10.39 -2.40
CA GLY A 13 -7.78 -11.07 -3.29
C GLY A 13 -9.24 -10.84 -2.90
N LEU A 14 -9.50 -10.38 -1.68
CA LEU A 14 -10.84 -10.10 -1.18
C LEU A 14 -11.36 -8.76 -1.72
N THR A 15 -12.67 -8.67 -1.91
CA THR A 15 -13.35 -7.41 -2.12
C THR A 15 -13.38 -6.59 -0.83
N ALA A 16 -13.49 -5.27 -0.94
CA ALA A 16 -13.67 -4.39 0.22
C ALA A 16 -14.86 -4.83 1.09
N ARG A 17 -15.92 -5.34 0.46
CA ARG A 17 -17.10 -5.85 1.17
C ARG A 17 -16.77 -7.09 2.01
N GLU A 18 -16.16 -8.11 1.41
CA GLU A 18 -15.78 -9.34 2.11
C GLU A 18 -14.82 -9.03 3.27
N LEU A 19 -13.81 -8.18 3.02
CA LEU A 19 -12.88 -7.77 4.05
C LEU A 19 -13.58 -6.99 5.18
N SER A 20 -14.53 -6.11 4.85
CA SER A 20 -15.32 -5.38 5.84
C SER A 20 -16.21 -6.30 6.69
N GLU A 21 -16.82 -7.31 6.07
CA GLU A 21 -17.62 -8.32 6.78
C GLU A 21 -16.73 -9.11 7.74
N MET A 22 -15.58 -9.60 7.28
CA MET A 22 -14.60 -10.30 8.13
C MET A 22 -14.09 -9.45 9.29
N LEU A 23 -13.79 -8.17 9.05
CA LEU A 23 -13.32 -7.26 10.10
C LEU A 23 -14.38 -7.00 11.17
N LYS A 24 -15.66 -6.90 10.78
CA LYS A 24 -16.79 -6.73 11.71
C LYS A 24 -17.06 -7.97 12.55
N GLU A 25 -16.87 -9.15 11.98
CA GLU A 25 -17.01 -10.43 12.68
C GLU A 25 -15.81 -10.74 13.60
N SER A 26 -14.72 -9.98 13.47
CA SER A 26 -13.54 -10.15 14.31
C SER A 26 -13.65 -9.36 15.62
N ASP A 27 -13.63 -10.06 16.76
CA ASP A 27 -13.66 -9.42 18.08
C ASP A 27 -12.36 -8.68 18.43
N SER A 28 -11.23 -9.07 17.82
CA SER A 28 -9.89 -8.59 18.16
C SER A 28 -9.10 -8.02 16.99
N PHE A 29 -9.76 -7.73 15.86
CA PHE A 29 -9.09 -7.28 14.63
C PHE A 29 -8.07 -8.32 14.10
N VAL A 30 -8.37 -9.60 14.37
CA VAL A 30 -7.62 -10.77 13.91
C VAL A 30 -8.49 -11.55 12.94
N LEU A 31 -8.01 -11.70 11.71
CA LEU A 31 -8.70 -12.44 10.66
C LEU A 31 -8.20 -13.88 10.58
N GLN A 32 -9.11 -14.82 10.32
CA GLN A 32 -8.70 -16.18 9.94
C GLN A 32 -8.39 -16.23 8.45
N SER A 33 -7.19 -16.68 8.14
CA SER A 33 -6.65 -16.85 6.82
C SER A 33 -6.43 -18.35 6.56
N LYS A 34 -6.59 -18.79 5.31
CA LYS A 34 -6.29 -20.15 4.89
C LYS A 34 -4.80 -20.21 4.55
N ALA A 35 -4.00 -20.73 5.47
CA ALA A 35 -2.58 -20.95 5.19
C ALA A 35 -2.41 -21.87 3.98
N GLN A 36 -1.35 -21.67 3.18
CA GLN A 36 -0.96 -22.61 2.11
C GLN A 36 -0.77 -24.04 2.61
N ALA A 37 -0.49 -24.23 3.91
CA ALA A 37 -0.32 -25.53 4.56
C ALA A 37 -1.65 -26.18 5.05
N GLY A 38 -2.81 -25.59 4.77
CA GLY A 38 -4.13 -26.20 5.03
C GLY A 38 -4.67 -26.04 6.46
N GLY A 39 -4.07 -25.17 7.28
CA GLY A 39 -4.59 -24.80 8.61
C GLY A 39 -5.06 -23.33 8.66
N PRO A 40 -5.94 -22.95 9.62
CA PRO A 40 -6.30 -21.56 9.84
C PRO A 40 -5.09 -20.82 10.44
N GLU A 41 -4.56 -19.84 9.70
CA GLU A 41 -3.57 -18.89 10.19
C GLU A 41 -4.26 -17.62 10.64
N GLN A 42 -3.85 -17.09 11.79
CA GLN A 42 -4.42 -15.87 12.32
C GLN A 42 -3.59 -14.68 11.86
N VAL A 43 -4.23 -13.76 11.16
CA VAL A 43 -3.62 -12.51 10.70
C VAL A 43 -4.08 -11.38 11.59
N ASP A 44 -3.16 -10.90 12.42
CA ASP A 44 -3.32 -9.67 13.18
C ASP A 44 -3.30 -8.48 12.21
N MET A 45 -4.48 -7.91 11.95
CA MET A 45 -4.63 -6.86 10.95
C MET A 45 -3.96 -5.56 11.37
N GLU A 46 -3.80 -5.30 12.67
CA GLU A 46 -3.14 -4.11 13.16
C GLU A 46 -1.64 -4.16 12.84
N LYS A 47 -1.01 -5.31 13.13
CA LYS A 47 0.38 -5.55 12.75
C LYS A 47 0.60 -5.63 11.24
N LEU A 48 -0.35 -6.22 10.49
CA LEU A 48 -0.28 -6.28 9.03
C LEU A 48 -0.31 -4.86 8.45
N VAL A 49 -1.31 -4.07 8.82
CA VAL A 49 -1.53 -2.72 8.30
C VAL A 49 -0.36 -1.81 8.63
N SER A 50 0.13 -1.84 9.88
CA SER A 50 1.26 -1.02 10.33
C SER A 50 2.61 -1.41 9.69
N SER A 51 2.76 -2.67 9.25
CA SER A 51 4.00 -3.14 8.62
C SER A 51 3.99 -3.06 7.10
N LEU A 52 2.79 -2.93 6.49
CA LEU A 52 2.61 -3.07 5.05
C LEU A 52 3.37 -2.01 4.23
N PRO A 53 3.35 -0.69 4.57
CA PRO A 53 4.07 0.30 3.78
C PRO A 53 5.58 0.04 3.72
N LEU A 54 6.20 -0.25 4.88
CA LEU A 54 7.62 -0.60 4.95
C LEU A 54 7.95 -1.90 4.23
N HIS A 55 7.10 -2.92 4.33
CA HIS A 55 7.27 -4.17 3.60
C HIS A 55 7.27 -3.94 2.09
N LEU A 56 6.32 -3.15 1.58
CA LEU A 56 6.28 -2.82 0.16
C LEU A 56 7.48 -1.99 -0.27
N LEU A 57 7.95 -1.07 0.58
CA LEU A 57 9.17 -0.29 0.31
C LEU A 57 10.39 -1.21 0.23
N ALA A 58 10.55 -2.15 1.16
CA ALA A 58 11.64 -3.12 1.17
C ALA A 58 11.62 -4.02 -0.08
N VAL A 59 10.45 -4.54 -0.47
CA VAL A 59 10.30 -5.30 -1.72
C VAL A 59 10.60 -4.41 -2.94
N SER A 60 10.26 -3.13 -2.87
CA SER A 60 10.51 -2.19 -3.96
C SER A 60 12.00 -1.83 -4.13
N LEU A 61 12.79 -1.90 -3.05
CA LEU A 61 14.24 -1.68 -3.08
C LEU A 61 14.99 -2.84 -3.76
N ASP A 62 14.44 -4.06 -3.69
CA ASP A 62 15.03 -5.27 -4.27
C ASP A 62 14.36 -5.68 -5.60
N ILE A 63 13.76 -4.72 -6.33
CA ILE A 63 13.09 -5.01 -7.60
C ILE A 63 14.13 -5.51 -8.62
N GLY A 64 14.06 -6.81 -8.90
CA GLY A 64 14.85 -7.46 -9.94
C GLY A 64 14.01 -8.07 -11.06
N ARG A 65 12.70 -8.29 -10.84
CA ARG A 65 11.82 -9.03 -11.76
C ARG A 65 10.39 -8.49 -11.81
N VAL A 66 9.65 -8.90 -12.85
CA VAL A 66 8.23 -8.56 -13.10
C VAL A 66 7.28 -9.06 -12.00
N SER A 67 7.59 -10.23 -11.43
CA SER A 67 6.87 -10.81 -10.30
C SER A 67 6.82 -9.85 -9.12
N ASP A 68 7.90 -9.11 -8.92
CA ASP A 68 8.09 -8.26 -7.74
C ASP A 68 7.19 -7.03 -7.86
N LEU A 69 7.07 -6.46 -9.07
CA LEU A 69 6.16 -5.35 -9.36
C LEU A 69 4.68 -5.74 -9.33
N THR A 70 4.37 -6.96 -9.75
CA THR A 70 3.00 -7.48 -9.65
C THR A 70 2.60 -7.62 -8.18
N TYR A 71 3.52 -8.09 -7.34
CA TYR A 71 3.32 -8.15 -5.90
C TYR A 71 3.19 -6.76 -5.27
N VAL A 72 4.06 -5.81 -5.64
CA VAL A 72 3.98 -4.41 -5.16
C VAL A 72 2.64 -3.78 -5.56
N LEU A 73 2.19 -3.96 -6.81
CA LEU A 73 0.88 -3.46 -7.26
C LEU A 73 -0.27 -4.04 -6.44
N ARG A 74 -0.19 -5.34 -6.14
CA ARG A 74 -1.17 -6.01 -5.28
C ARG A 74 -1.19 -5.40 -3.87
N GLY A 75 -0.03 -5.13 -3.29
CA GLY A 75 0.09 -4.45 -1.99
C GLY A 75 -0.43 -3.01 -2.00
N VAL A 76 -0.12 -2.23 -3.02
CA VAL A 76 -0.63 -0.86 -3.21
C VAL A 76 -2.16 -0.84 -3.30
N ARG A 77 -2.74 -1.75 -4.07
CA ARG A 77 -4.20 -1.90 -4.17
C ARG A 77 -4.82 -2.32 -2.84
N PHE A 78 -4.12 -3.14 -2.07
CA PHE A 78 -4.58 -3.55 -0.75
C PHE A 78 -4.58 -2.39 0.25
N LEU A 79 -3.51 -1.58 0.28
CA LEU A 79 -3.48 -0.33 1.06
C LEU A 79 -4.63 0.61 0.68
N HIS A 80 -4.93 0.72 -0.61
CA HIS A 80 -6.03 1.53 -1.11
C HIS A 80 -7.39 1.02 -0.59
N CYS A 81 -7.64 -0.28 -0.73
CA CYS A 81 -8.84 -0.93 -0.19
C CYS A 81 -9.00 -0.68 1.32
N LEU A 82 -7.92 -0.83 2.09
CA LEU A 82 -7.92 -0.57 3.53
C LEU A 82 -8.23 0.90 3.86
N SER A 83 -7.75 1.84 3.03
CA SER A 83 -8.02 3.27 3.18
C SER A 83 -9.49 3.61 2.86
N GLU A 84 -10.08 2.96 1.87
CA GLU A 84 -11.53 3.09 1.61
C GLU A 84 -12.35 2.58 2.80
N LEU A 85 -11.94 1.45 3.39
CA LEU A 85 -12.60 0.88 4.57
C LEU A 85 -12.45 1.75 5.82
N ALA A 86 -11.35 2.48 5.95
CA ALA A 86 -11.11 3.41 7.06
C ALA A 86 -12.26 4.41 7.24
N THR A 87 -12.85 4.89 6.15
CA THR A 87 -13.99 5.84 6.18
C THR A 87 -15.22 5.33 6.96
N ARG A 88 -15.29 4.02 7.25
CA ARG A 88 -16.40 3.36 7.94
C ARG A 88 -15.94 2.46 9.08
N HIS A 89 -14.65 2.45 9.40
CA HIS A 89 -14.07 1.53 10.37
C HIS A 89 -13.05 2.27 11.24
N THR A 90 -13.51 2.79 12.38
CA THR A 90 -12.74 3.71 13.24
C THR A 90 -11.37 3.18 13.62
N LYS A 91 -11.22 1.86 13.86
CA LYS A 91 -9.90 1.27 14.15
C LYS A 91 -8.93 1.36 12.96
N LEU A 92 -9.42 1.21 11.72
CA LEU A 92 -8.60 1.40 10.52
C LEU A 92 -8.29 2.88 10.30
N GLU A 93 -9.26 3.76 10.54
CA GLU A 93 -9.04 5.22 10.47
C GLU A 93 -7.91 5.66 11.41
N GLN A 94 -7.96 5.22 12.67
CA GLN A 94 -6.91 5.52 13.66
C GLN A 94 -5.54 4.99 13.24
N LEU A 95 -5.49 3.77 12.70
CA LEU A 95 -4.22 3.18 12.27
C LEU A 95 -3.68 3.85 11.00
N LEU A 96 -4.54 4.15 10.02
CA LEU A 96 -4.13 4.59 8.69
C LEU A 96 -3.95 6.09 8.57
N LEU A 97 -4.84 6.88 9.18
CA LEU A 97 -4.93 8.31 8.94
C LEU A 97 -4.47 9.15 10.15
N ASP A 98 -4.63 8.64 11.38
CA ASP A 98 -4.21 9.36 12.59
C ASP A 98 -2.75 9.05 13.00
N ASP A 99 -2.20 7.91 12.60
CA ASP A 99 -0.79 7.57 12.86
C ASP A 99 0.15 8.31 11.90
N VAL A 100 0.80 9.35 12.42
CA VAL A 100 1.77 10.18 11.67
C VAL A 100 2.92 9.35 11.12
N LYS A 101 3.41 8.36 11.88
CA LYS A 101 4.54 7.53 11.46
C LYS A 101 4.15 6.61 10.31
N LEU A 102 2.94 6.04 10.35
CA LEU A 102 2.46 5.23 9.24
C LEU A 102 2.23 6.09 7.99
N SER A 103 1.68 7.28 8.17
CA SER A 103 1.49 8.25 7.09
C SER A 103 2.82 8.64 6.43
N GLU A 104 3.88 8.91 7.21
CA GLU A 104 5.23 9.15 6.70
C GLU A 104 5.74 7.96 5.85
N GLN A 105 5.57 6.73 6.33
CA GLN A 105 5.98 5.53 5.58
C GLN A 105 5.20 5.33 4.28
N VAL A 106 3.91 5.65 4.26
CA VAL A 106 3.09 5.62 3.05
C VAL A 106 3.57 6.68 2.06
N MET A 107 3.93 7.86 2.54
CA MET A 107 4.49 8.94 1.71
C MET A 107 5.84 8.55 1.11
N ASP A 108 6.74 7.98 1.91
CA ASP A 108 8.03 7.44 1.45
C ASP A 108 7.83 6.37 0.38
N LEU A 109 6.89 5.44 0.59
CA LEU A 109 6.53 4.42 -0.39
C LEU A 109 6.05 5.05 -1.70
N ILE A 110 5.12 6.01 -1.65
CA ILE A 110 4.59 6.69 -2.83
C ILE A 110 5.71 7.38 -3.62
N PHE A 111 6.54 8.19 -2.96
CA PHE A 111 7.62 8.91 -3.63
C PHE A 111 8.68 7.96 -4.18
N PHE A 112 9.02 6.89 -3.45
CA PHE A 112 9.95 5.89 -3.93
C PHE A 112 9.43 5.21 -5.19
N LEU A 113 8.18 4.74 -5.18
CA LEU A 113 7.56 4.10 -6.34
C LEU A 113 7.50 5.03 -7.55
N LEU A 114 7.03 6.26 -7.38
CA LEU A 114 6.98 7.24 -8.47
C LEU A 114 8.38 7.55 -9.02
N SER A 115 9.39 7.64 -8.16
CA SER A 115 10.78 7.87 -8.57
C SER A 115 11.31 6.70 -9.40
N VAL A 116 11.19 5.46 -8.91
CA VAL A 116 11.61 4.25 -9.62
C VAL A 116 10.89 4.12 -10.97
N LEU A 117 9.56 4.26 -10.97
CA LEU A 117 8.75 4.16 -12.18
C LEU A 117 9.07 5.26 -13.20
N SER A 118 9.50 6.45 -12.77
CA SER A 118 9.91 7.54 -13.67
C SER A 118 11.24 7.27 -14.39
N HIS A 119 12.15 6.54 -13.75
CA HIS A 119 13.46 6.18 -14.30
C HIS A 119 13.41 4.92 -15.14
N TRP A 120 12.27 4.24 -15.13
CA TRP A 120 12.09 2.99 -15.85
C TRP A 120 11.90 3.27 -17.35
N LYS A 121 13.01 3.16 -18.09
CA LYS A 121 13.13 3.55 -19.49
C LYS A 121 12.34 2.60 -20.41
N LYS A 122 11.72 3.16 -21.46
CA LYS A 122 11.00 2.43 -22.54
C LYS A 122 11.83 1.35 -23.27
N GLU A 123 13.16 1.34 -23.11
CA GLU A 123 14.05 0.38 -23.79
C GLU A 123 14.21 -0.94 -23.02
N ASP A 124 13.78 -1.00 -21.75
CA ASP A 124 14.00 -2.12 -20.84
C ASP A 124 12.80 -3.10 -20.78
N HIS A 125 12.11 -3.29 -21.91
CA HIS A 125 10.96 -4.20 -22.05
C HIS A 125 11.33 -5.69 -21.98
N LEU A 126 12.11 -6.10 -20.97
CA LEU A 126 12.32 -7.50 -20.60
C LEU A 126 11.40 -7.92 -19.45
N GLY A 127 10.11 -7.59 -19.58
CA GLY A 127 9.05 -8.44 -19.04
C GLY A 127 7.88 -7.76 -18.32
N ALA A 128 8.00 -6.51 -17.85
CA ALA A 128 6.88 -5.89 -17.13
C ALA A 128 5.95 -5.15 -18.09
N SER A 129 4.68 -5.54 -18.06
CA SER A 129 3.66 -4.99 -18.94
C SER A 129 3.44 -3.48 -18.69
N PRO A 130 3.31 -2.64 -19.73
CA PRO A 130 2.95 -1.22 -19.60
C PRO A 130 1.71 -0.97 -18.73
N PHE A 131 0.83 -1.96 -18.62
CA PHE A 131 -0.34 -1.95 -17.75
C PHE A 131 0.04 -1.97 -16.26
N ILE A 132 1.05 -2.75 -15.86
CA ILE A 132 1.51 -2.82 -14.46
C ILE A 132 2.14 -1.48 -14.06
N HIS A 133 3.00 -0.93 -14.92
CA HIS A 133 3.60 0.39 -14.71
C HIS A 133 2.52 1.46 -14.51
N SER A 134 1.61 1.60 -15.48
CA SER A 134 0.55 2.61 -15.43
C SER A 134 -0.37 2.42 -14.22
N SER A 135 -0.67 1.17 -13.87
CA SER A 135 -1.51 0.84 -12.71
C SER A 135 -0.80 1.15 -11.38
N LEU A 136 0.52 0.97 -11.29
CA LEU A 136 1.30 1.35 -10.11
C LEU A 136 1.38 2.88 -9.96
N VAL A 137 1.61 3.62 -11.05
CA VAL A 137 1.58 5.08 -11.02
C VAL A 137 0.21 5.57 -10.56
N ALA A 138 -0.87 5.08 -11.18
CA ALA A 138 -2.23 5.46 -10.82
C ALA A 138 -2.57 5.08 -9.36
N GLY A 139 -2.21 3.86 -8.93
CA GLY A 139 -2.42 3.40 -7.56
C GLY A 139 -1.66 4.23 -6.52
N SER A 140 -0.42 4.63 -6.81
CA SER A 140 0.38 5.48 -5.93
C SER A 140 -0.24 6.87 -5.76
N LEU A 141 -0.71 7.47 -6.86
CA LEU A 141 -1.41 8.77 -6.81
C LEU A 141 -2.77 8.66 -6.10
N HIS A 142 -3.45 7.52 -6.23
CA HIS A 142 -4.69 7.27 -5.50
C HIS A 142 -4.43 7.20 -3.99
N LEU A 143 -3.43 6.42 -3.55
CA LEU A 143 -3.03 6.38 -2.13
C LEU A 143 -2.71 7.78 -1.60
N MET A 144 -1.98 8.57 -2.39
CA MET A 144 -1.65 9.94 -2.04
C MET A 144 -2.91 10.79 -1.78
N THR A 145 -3.94 10.62 -2.61
CA THR A 145 -5.24 11.29 -2.41
C THR A 145 -5.98 10.76 -1.18
N SER A 146 -5.97 9.43 -0.97
CA SER A 146 -6.68 8.80 0.15
C SER A 146 -6.10 9.18 1.52
N TYR A 147 -4.77 9.26 1.66
CA TYR A 147 -4.14 9.58 2.93
C TYR A 147 -4.06 11.09 3.19
N PHE A 148 -3.85 11.88 2.14
CA PHE A 148 -3.38 13.26 2.32
C PHE A 148 -4.29 14.34 1.73
N SER A 149 -5.46 14.00 1.19
CA SER A 149 -6.36 15.00 0.60
C SER A 149 -6.78 16.10 1.59
N SER A 150 -6.94 15.78 2.88
CA SER A 150 -7.24 16.76 3.93
C SER A 150 -6.04 17.68 4.25
N GLN A 151 -4.82 17.23 3.98
CA GLN A 151 -3.56 17.93 4.26
C GLN A 151 -2.91 18.50 2.99
N TRP A 152 -3.64 18.52 1.86
CA TRP A 152 -3.11 18.96 0.57
C TRP A 152 -2.57 20.38 0.57
N HIS A 153 -3.19 21.28 1.33
CA HIS A 153 -2.66 22.63 1.47
C HIS A 153 -1.26 22.65 2.08
N GLU A 154 -1.00 21.81 3.08
CA GLU A 154 0.30 21.70 3.74
C GLU A 154 1.34 21.04 2.83
N LEU A 155 0.96 19.95 2.14
CA LEU A 155 1.86 19.23 1.26
C LEU A 155 2.25 20.02 0.01
N VAL A 156 1.33 20.82 -0.53
CA VAL A 156 1.66 21.77 -1.61
C VAL A 156 2.73 22.75 -1.15
N HIS A 157 2.66 23.28 0.07
CA HIS A 157 3.69 24.18 0.58
C HIS A 157 5.05 23.48 0.75
N ILE A 158 5.07 22.24 1.26
CA ILE A 158 6.30 21.45 1.40
C ILE A 158 6.92 21.16 0.04
N LEU A 159 6.12 20.70 -0.93
CA LEU A 159 6.58 20.42 -2.29
C LEU A 159 7.09 21.68 -2.99
N LEU A 160 6.39 22.82 -2.87
CA LEU A 160 6.82 24.09 -3.44
C LEU A 160 8.06 24.68 -2.77
N ALA A 161 8.40 24.27 -1.55
CA ALA A 161 9.65 24.63 -0.89
C ALA A 161 10.82 23.73 -1.32
N HIS A 162 10.56 22.59 -1.95
CA HIS A 162 11.59 21.64 -2.35
C HIS A 162 12.36 22.16 -3.59
N PRO A 163 13.71 22.21 -3.56
CA PRO A 163 14.52 22.86 -4.60
C PRO A 163 14.43 22.20 -5.98
N LYS A 164 14.00 20.93 -6.07
CA LYS A 164 13.75 20.24 -7.35
C LYS A 164 12.36 20.50 -7.96
N VAL A 165 11.44 21.07 -7.19
CA VAL A 165 10.06 21.39 -7.63
C VAL A 165 9.91 22.89 -7.82
N SER A 166 10.51 23.67 -6.93
CA SER A 166 10.62 25.12 -7.02
C SER A 166 11.76 25.53 -7.95
N SER A 167 11.66 25.21 -9.25
CA SER A 167 12.49 25.89 -10.23
C SER A 167 11.82 27.23 -10.59
N ARG A 168 12.26 28.30 -9.94
CA ARG A 168 12.26 29.63 -10.55
C ARG A 168 13.62 29.90 -11.15
#